data_AF-B8B5J7-F1
#
_entry.id   AF-B8B5J7-F1
#
_cell.length_a   1.000
_cell.length_b   1.000
_cell.length_c   1.000
_cell.angle_alpha   90.00
_cell.angle_beta   90.00
_cell.angle_gamma   90.00
#
_symmetry.space_group_name_H-M   'P 1'
#
loop_
_entity.id
_entity.type
_entity.pdbx_description
1 polymer ?
#
loop_
_entity_poly.entity_id
_entity_poly.type
_entity_poly.pdbx_seq_one_letter_code
_entity_poly.pdbx_strand_id
1 'polypeptide(L)'
;MPVWLYHIRIKQNKRNDRFLGHAQSVDTMLKLDEETLISGASDGVIRLVGILPNRIIQPLAEHSEYPIEALAFSNDRNYLGSISHDKMLKLWDLQDLLNRQQLVQDDKLGEQDSDDSDDDGPDVDMDPNSSKGSI
;
A
#
# COMPACT_ATOMS: atom_id res chain seq x y z
N MET A 1 35.86 22.34 41.71
CA MET A 1 35.90 21.26 40.70
C MET A 1 34.46 20.83 40.41
N PRO A 2 33.84 21.22 39.29
CA PRO A 2 32.49 20.73 38.98
C PRO A 2 32.55 19.30 38.44
N VAL A 3 31.65 18.45 38.94
CA VAL A 3 31.45 17.06 38.49
C VAL A 3 30.37 17.09 37.42
N TRP A 4 30.70 16.65 36.21
CA TRP A 4 29.71 16.50 35.14
C TRP A 4 28.93 15.19 35.36
N LEU A 5 27.65 15.31 35.70
CA LEU A 5 26.72 14.19 35.75
C LEU A 5 26.11 14.00 34.35
N TYR A 6 26.59 13.01 33.61
CA TYR A 6 25.99 12.64 32.32
C TYR A 6 24.58 12.12 32.57
N HIS A 7 23.58 12.89 32.14
CA HIS A 7 22.20 12.41 32.05
C HIS A 7 22.08 11.55 30.79
N ILE A 8 22.03 10.24 30.97
CA ILE A 8 21.59 9.33 29.90
C ILE A 8 20.08 9.52 29.75
N ARG A 9 19.66 10.36 28.81
CA ARG A 9 18.27 10.38 28.36
C ARG A 9 18.04 9.15 27.49
N ILE A 10 17.43 8.12 28.06
CA ILE A 10 16.81 7.05 27.28
C ILE A 10 15.72 7.73 26.46
N LYS A 11 15.94 7.90 25.16
CA LYS A 11 14.91 8.39 24.25
C LYS A 11 13.73 7.42 24.39
N GLN A 12 12.55 7.95 24.72
CA GLN A 12 11.34 7.14 24.63
C GLN A 12 11.24 6.67 23.18
N ASN A 13 11.46 5.36 22.97
CA ASN A 13 11.30 4.74 21.67
C ASN A 13 9.81 4.84 21.35
N LYS A 14 9.45 5.82 20.52
CA LYS A 14 8.10 5.99 19.98
C LYS A 14 7.89 4.78 19.08
N ARG A 15 7.41 3.67 19.66
CA ARG A 15 7.14 2.40 18.97
C ARG A 15 6.26 2.69 17.78
N ASN A 16 6.89 2.82 16.61
CA ASN A 16 6.21 2.86 15.32
C ASN A 16 6.05 1.42 14.80
N ASP A 17 6.02 0.45 15.72
CA ASP A 17 6.22 -1.00 15.50
C ASP A 17 4.89 -1.75 15.39
N ARG A 18 3.78 -1.03 15.18
CA ARG A 18 2.43 -1.63 15.08
C ARG A 18 1.96 -1.53 13.65
N PHE A 19 1.83 -2.66 12.99
CA PHE A 19 1.14 -2.77 11.71
C PHE A 19 -0.37 -2.67 11.96
N LEU A 20 -0.98 -1.59 11.51
CA LEU A 20 -2.43 -1.41 11.55
C LEU A 20 -3.02 -1.90 10.23
N GLY A 21 -4.10 -2.68 10.29
CA GLY A 21 -4.89 -3.07 9.11
C GLY A 21 -5.31 -4.54 9.04
N HIS A 22 -4.86 -5.40 9.96
CA HIS A 22 -5.49 -6.70 10.17
C HIS A 22 -6.85 -6.52 10.85
N ALA A 23 -7.89 -7.16 10.30
CA ALA A 23 -9.25 -7.04 10.85
C ALA A 23 -9.45 -7.94 12.09
N GLN A 24 -8.64 -8.99 12.20
CA GLN A 24 -8.69 -9.99 13.28
C GLN A 24 -7.28 -10.32 13.79
N SER A 25 -7.18 -11.23 14.76
CA SER A 25 -5.91 -11.70 15.31
C SER A 25 -4.97 -12.18 14.21
N VAL A 26 -3.68 -11.87 14.36
CA VAL A 26 -2.62 -12.40 13.49
C VAL A 26 -2.09 -13.66 14.16
N ASP A 27 -2.34 -14.80 13.52
CA ASP A 27 -2.05 -16.10 14.11
C ASP A 27 -0.73 -16.68 13.58
N THR A 28 -0.28 -16.23 12.40
CA THR A 28 0.96 -16.72 11.79
C THR A 28 1.68 -15.66 10.95
N MET A 29 2.99 -15.82 10.81
CA MET A 29 3.86 -14.93 10.06
C MET A 29 5.00 -15.71 9.40
N LEU A 30 5.40 -15.28 8.21
CA LEU A 30 6.47 -15.89 7.43
C LEU A 30 7.31 -14.80 6.75
N LYS A 31 8.64 -14.91 6.82
CA LYS A 31 9.55 -13.94 6.19
C LYS A 31 9.72 -14.22 4.70
N LEU A 32 9.23 -13.33 3.84
CA LEU A 32 9.41 -13.47 2.38
C LEU A 32 10.82 -13.02 1.97
N ASP A 33 11.22 -11.80 2.35
CA ASP A 33 12.56 -11.25 2.09
C ASP A 33 13.02 -10.36 3.26
N GLU A 34 14.08 -9.57 3.09
CA GLU A 34 14.59 -8.67 4.15
C GLU A 34 13.71 -7.43 4.40
N GLU A 35 12.81 -7.11 3.46
CA GLU A 35 11.99 -5.91 3.47
C GLU A 35 10.49 -6.22 3.60
N THR A 36 10.09 -7.49 3.42
CA THR A 36 8.70 -7.93 3.37
C THR A 36 8.45 -9.24 4.14
N LEU A 37 7.24 -9.32 4.68
CA LEU A 37 6.72 -10.44 5.46
C LEU A 37 5.34 -10.82 4.92
N ILE A 38 4.98 -12.08 5.08
CA ILE A 38 3.63 -12.57 4.86
C ILE A 38 3.00 -12.81 6.22
N SER A 39 1.77 -12.36 6.40
CA SER A 39 1.00 -12.56 7.62
C SER A 39 -0.30 -13.29 7.31
N GLY A 40 -0.66 -14.25 8.15
CA GLY A 40 -1.96 -14.92 8.14
C GLY A 40 -2.74 -14.54 9.38
N ALA A 41 -4.02 -14.18 9.19
CA ALA A 41 -4.89 -13.75 10.27
C ALA A 41 -6.16 -14.62 10.36
N SER A 42 -6.87 -14.47 11.48
CA SER A 42 -8.11 -15.22 11.74
C SER A 42 -9.25 -14.82 10.79
N ASP A 43 -9.11 -13.70 10.08
CA ASP A 43 -10.03 -13.26 9.02
C ASP A 43 -9.86 -14.05 7.71
N GLY A 44 -8.95 -15.03 7.69
CA GLY A 44 -8.71 -15.89 6.53
C GLY A 44 -7.96 -15.21 5.40
N VAL A 45 -7.43 -14.00 5.60
CA VAL A 45 -6.70 -13.27 4.56
C VAL A 45 -5.20 -13.32 4.83
N ILE A 46 -4.46 -13.80 3.83
CA ILE A 46 -3.00 -13.78 3.79
C ILE A 46 -2.59 -12.43 3.21
N ARG A 47 -1.76 -11.67 3.93
CA ARG A 47 -1.35 -10.31 3.53
C ARG A 47 0.16 -10.19 3.40
N LEU A 48 0.59 -9.43 2.40
CA LEU A 48 1.96 -8.97 2.27
C LEU A 48 2.18 -7.69 3.08
N VAL A 49 3.21 -7.67 3.90
CA VAL A 49 3.52 -6.62 4.86
C VAL A 49 4.94 -6.14 4.60
N GLY A 50 5.12 -4.84 4.33
CA GLY A 50 6.44 -4.23 4.21
C GLY A 50 6.96 -3.82 5.58
N ILE A 51 8.19 -4.20 5.90
CA ILE A 51 8.87 -3.88 7.17
C ILE A 51 9.26 -2.39 7.19
N LEU A 52 9.75 -1.84 6.09
CA LEU A 52 10.11 -0.43 5.99
C LEU A 52 9.57 0.16 4.68
N PRO A 53 8.62 1.11 4.72
CA PRO A 53 7.87 1.58 5.89
C PRO A 53 6.93 0.51 6.45
N ASN A 54 6.65 0.52 7.76
CA ASN A 54 5.74 -0.42 8.43
C ASN A 54 4.31 -0.30 7.89
N ARG A 55 3.96 -1.04 6.83
CA ARG A 55 2.63 -1.01 6.22
C ARG A 55 2.21 -2.36 5.70
N ILE A 56 0.92 -2.63 5.78
CA ILE A 56 0.31 -3.70 4.98
C ILE A 56 0.31 -3.21 3.53
N ILE A 57 0.94 -3.99 2.65
CA ILE A 57 0.98 -3.67 1.23
C ILE A 57 -0.40 -3.99 0.67
N GLN A 58 -0.77 -5.28 0.60
CA GLN A 58 -2.05 -5.75 0.06
C GLN A 58 -2.39 -7.20 0.51
N PRO A 59 -3.67 -7.63 0.39
CA PRO A 59 -4.04 -9.04 0.48
C PRO A 59 -3.46 -9.84 -0.70
N LEU A 60 -2.83 -10.96 -0.38
CA LEU A 60 -2.16 -11.85 -1.32
C LEU A 60 -3.07 -13.01 -1.73
N ALA A 61 -3.77 -13.60 -0.76
CA ALA A 61 -4.64 -14.77 -0.95
C ALA A 61 -5.63 -14.89 0.21
N GLU A 62 -6.65 -15.75 0.06
CA GLU A 62 -7.68 -15.92 1.09
C GLU A 62 -8.21 -17.35 1.24
N HIS A 63 -8.66 -17.64 2.45
CA HIS A 63 -9.27 -18.89 2.91
C HIS A 63 -10.72 -18.68 3.34
N SER A 64 -11.53 -18.04 2.48
CA SER A 64 -13.00 -17.93 2.66
C SER A 64 -13.42 -17.52 4.08
N GLU A 65 -12.70 -16.56 4.67
CA GLU A 65 -12.93 -16.04 6.03
C GLU A 65 -12.60 -16.99 7.20
N TYR A 66 -11.99 -18.14 6.95
CA TYR A 66 -11.56 -19.08 8.00
C TYR A 66 -10.14 -18.79 8.48
N PRO A 67 -9.86 -18.92 9.80
CA PRO A 67 -8.54 -18.64 10.36
C PRO A 67 -7.40 -19.38 9.68
N ILE A 68 -6.28 -18.67 9.47
CA ILE A 68 -5.06 -19.23 8.90
C ILE A 68 -4.15 -19.65 10.05
N GLU A 69 -3.92 -20.95 10.17
CA GLU A 69 -3.16 -21.53 11.27
C GLU A 69 -1.64 -21.51 11.01
N ALA A 70 -1.23 -21.75 9.77
CA ALA A 70 0.19 -21.74 9.41
C ALA A 70 0.45 -21.39 7.94
N LEU A 71 1.66 -20.89 7.72
CA LEU A 71 2.24 -20.56 6.43
C LEU A 71 3.61 -21.21 6.32
N ALA A 72 3.94 -21.75 5.13
CA ALA A 72 5.25 -22.33 4.86
C ALA A 72 5.65 -22.13 3.40
N PHE A 73 6.94 -21.96 3.16
CA PHE A 73 7.47 -21.98 1.80
C PHE A 73 7.87 -23.39 1.38
N SER A 74 7.74 -23.65 0.08
CA SER A 74 8.52 -24.69 -0.57
C SER A 74 10.02 -24.35 -0.48
N ASN A 75 10.87 -25.38 -0.50
CA ASN A 75 12.32 -25.24 -0.40
C ASN A 75 12.92 -24.37 -1.53
N ASP A 76 12.28 -24.39 -2.69
CA ASP A 76 12.63 -23.57 -3.87
C ASP A 76 12.00 -22.18 -3.87
N ARG A 77 11.17 -21.84 -2.88
CA ARG A 77 10.45 -20.55 -2.76
C ARG A 77 9.55 -20.21 -3.96
N ASN A 78 9.12 -21.21 -4.72
CA ASN A 78 8.14 -21.01 -5.80
C ASN A 78 6.70 -21.10 -5.29
N TYR A 79 6.48 -21.84 -4.20
CA TYR A 79 5.15 -22.03 -3.63
C TYR A 79 5.06 -21.57 -2.18
N LEU A 80 3.93 -20.92 -1.86
CA LEU A 80 3.46 -20.69 -0.50
C LEU A 80 2.37 -21.70 -0.17
N GLY A 81 2.59 -22.50 0.86
CA GLY A 81 1.56 -23.35 1.45
C GLY A 81 0.87 -22.63 2.60
N SER A 82 -0.46 -22.72 2.61
CA SER A 82 -1.30 -22.21 3.70
C SER A 82 -2.30 -23.25 4.15
N ILE A 83 -2.51 -23.33 5.46
CA ILE A 83 -3.50 -24.20 6.08
C ILE A 83 -4.49 -23.37 6.90
N SER A 84 -5.76 -23.74 6.84
CA SER A 84 -6.85 -23.01 7.46
C SER A 84 -7.91 -23.95 8.05
N HIS A 85 -8.76 -23.39 8.91
CA HIS A 85 -9.97 -24.04 9.41
C HIS A 85 -11.02 -24.36 8.33
N ASP A 86 -10.84 -23.89 7.09
CA ASP A 86 -11.63 -24.34 5.93
C ASP A 86 -11.39 -25.82 5.56
N LYS A 87 -10.52 -26.52 6.31
CA LYS A 87 -10.11 -27.92 6.11
C LYS A 87 -9.38 -28.13 4.78
N MET A 88 -8.88 -27.06 4.17
CA MET A 88 -8.10 -27.11 2.95
C MET A 88 -6.66 -26.70 3.22
N LEU A 89 -5.75 -27.42 2.57
CA LEU A 89 -4.40 -26.93 2.32
C LEU A 89 -4.41 -26.31 0.93
N LYS A 90 -4.01 -25.05 0.83
CA LYS A 90 -3.87 -24.36 -0.46
C LYS A 90 -2.40 -24.11 -0.75
N LEU A 91 -2.02 -24.31 -2.01
CA LEU A 91 -0.71 -23.97 -2.53
C LEU A 91 -0.89 -22.81 -3.50
N TRP A 92 -0.07 -21.79 -3.32
CA TRP A 92 -0.08 -20.60 -4.14
C TRP A 92 1.26 -20.43 -4.83
N ASP A 93 1.24 -20.19 -6.13
CA ASP A 93 2.44 -19.82 -6.86
C ASP A 93 2.85 -18.39 -6.48
N LEU A 94 4.03 -18.22 -5.90
CA LEU A 94 4.51 -16.94 -5.43
C LEU A 94 4.80 -15.97 -6.56
N GLN A 95 5.28 -16.45 -7.70
CA GLN A 95 5.54 -15.57 -8.84
C GLN A 95 4.24 -15.00 -9.38
N ASP A 96 3.22 -15.85 -9.53
CA ASP A 96 1.89 -15.40 -9.93
C ASP A 96 1.28 -14.44 -8.92
N LEU A 97 1.36 -14.78 -7.62
CA LEU A 97 0.86 -13.93 -6.54
C LEU A 97 1.50 -12.55 -6.54
N LEU A 98 2.82 -12.46 -6.73
CA LEU A 98 3.55 -11.19 -6.75
C LEU A 98 3.37 -10.42 -8.06
N ASN A 99 3.29 -11.11 -9.21
CA ASN A 99 3.02 -10.48 -10.51
C ASN A 99 1.64 -9.81 -10.54
N ARG A 100 0.62 -10.46 -9.96
CA ARG A 100 -0.70 -9.86 -9.76
C ARG A 100 -0.64 -8.55 -8.96
N GLN A 101 0.36 -8.38 -8.07
CA GLN A 101 0.53 -7.14 -7.31
C GLN A 101 1.16 -6.01 -8.14
N GLN A 102 1.95 -6.33 -9.17
CA GLN A 102 2.62 -5.32 -10.00
C GLN A 102 1.65 -4.70 -11.01
N LEU A 103 0.77 -5.51 -11.60
CA LEU A 103 -0.22 -5.05 -12.61
C LEU A 103 -1.22 -4.02 -12.05
N VAL A 104 -1.56 -4.08 -10.77
CA VAL A 104 -2.50 -3.13 -10.13
C VAL A 104 -1.91 -1.72 -9.98
N GLN A 105 -0.59 -1.55 -10.07
CA GLN A 105 0.05 -0.24 -9.95
C GLN A 105 0.10 0.53 -11.27
N ASP A 106 0.17 -0.15 -12.42
CA ASP A 106 0.35 0.47 -13.73
C ASP A 106 -0.96 1.05 -14.30
N ASP A 107 -2.12 0.47 -13.97
CA ASP A 107 -3.43 0.94 -14.46
C ASP A 107 -3.88 2.29 -13.84
N LYS A 108 -3.24 2.75 -12.75
CA LYS A 108 -3.60 4.03 -12.10
C LYS A 108 -2.91 5.27 -12.68
N LEU A 109 -2.01 5.11 -13.64
CA LEU A 109 -1.26 6.22 -14.25
C LEU A 109 -1.80 6.62 -15.64
N GLY A 110 -2.89 6.01 -16.13
CA GLY A 110 -3.44 6.22 -17.47
C GLY A 110 -4.55 7.28 -17.62
N GLU A 111 -4.97 7.97 -16.56
CA GLU A 111 -6.05 8.97 -16.61
C GLU A 111 -5.58 10.36 -16.15
N GLN A 112 -4.66 11.00 -16.88
CA GLN A 112 -4.44 12.46 -16.83
C GLN A 112 -3.99 12.97 -18.20
N ASP A 113 -4.92 13.01 -19.16
CA ASP A 113 -4.91 13.83 -20.38
C ASP A 113 -6.41 13.94 -20.73
N SER A 114 -7.09 15.07 -20.89
CA SER A 114 -6.75 16.38 -21.43
C SER A 114 -7.80 17.40 -20.91
N ASP A 115 -7.38 18.51 -20.33
CA ASP A 115 -8.26 19.68 -20.14
C ASP A 115 -7.58 20.89 -20.78
N ASP A 116 -7.57 20.87 -22.12
CA ASP A 116 -7.26 22.04 -22.96
C ASP A 116 -8.46 22.99 -22.86
N SER A 117 -8.37 23.95 -21.94
CA SER A 117 -9.22 25.14 -21.95
C SER A 117 -8.34 26.32 -22.36
N ASP A 118 -8.28 26.56 -23.67
CA ASP A 118 -7.82 27.82 -24.24
C ASP A 118 -8.77 28.94 -23.77
N ASP A 119 -8.33 29.72 -22.78
CA ASP A 119 -8.99 30.96 -22.34
C ASP A 119 -8.59 32.08 -23.31
N ASP A 120 -9.32 32.18 -24.43
CA ASP A 120 -9.29 33.34 -25.31
C ASP A 120 -9.86 34.55 -24.57
N GLY A 121 -8.97 35.36 -23.99
CA GLY A 121 -9.32 36.65 -23.41
C GLY A 121 -9.91 37.60 -24.46
N PRO A 122 -10.98 38.37 -24.16
CA PRO A 122 -11.58 39.25 -25.14
C PRO A 122 -10.67 40.44 -25.47
N ASP A 123 -10.32 40.57 -26.75
CA ASP A 123 -9.60 41.70 -27.32
C ASP A 123 -10.36 43.02 -27.07
N VAL A 124 -9.61 43.99 -26.55
CA VAL A 124 -10.04 45.36 -26.27
C VAL A 124 -10.06 46.19 -27.55
N ASP A 125 -11.19 46.16 -28.27
CA ASP A 125 -11.40 47.10 -29.37
C ASP A 125 -11.95 48.44 -28.85
N MET A 126 -11.04 49.42 -28.83
CA MET A 126 -11.28 50.83 -28.52
C MET A 126 -11.11 51.62 -29.83
N ASP A 127 -12.16 52.33 -30.29
CA ASP A 127 -12.14 53.62 -31.04
C ASP A 127 -13.45 53.85 -31.85
N PRO A 128 -13.76 55.08 -32.33
CA PRO A 128 -14.15 56.24 -31.53
C PRO A 128 -15.48 56.86 -32.03
N ASN A 129 -16.19 57.54 -31.14
CA ASN A 129 -17.37 58.33 -31.49
C ASN A 129 -16.98 59.52 -32.39
N SER A 130 -17.15 59.36 -33.70
CA SER A 130 -17.05 60.41 -34.72
C SER A 130 -18.47 60.86 -35.12
N SER A 131 -18.77 62.08 -34.71
CA SER A 131 -19.87 62.96 -35.09
C SER A 131 -20.37 62.89 -36.54
N LYS A 132 -21.71 63.00 -36.70
CA LYS A 132 -22.50 63.70 -37.74
C LYS A 132 -23.96 63.24 -37.56
N GLY A 133 -25.01 64.04 -37.52
CA GLY A 133 -25.23 65.46 -37.73
C GLY A 133 -26.73 65.61 -38.06
N SER A 134 -27.35 66.69 -37.57
CA SER A 134 -28.53 67.42 -38.10
C SER A 134 -29.83 66.64 -38.39
N ILE A 135 -31.01 67.07 -37.95
CA ILE A 135 -31.66 68.38 -38.11
C ILE A 135 -32.55 68.66 -36.90
#